data_AF-A0AA38NUK0-F1
#
_entry.id   AF-A0AA38NUK0-F1
#
_cell.length_a   1.000
_cell.length_b   1.000
_cell.length_c   1.000
_cell.angle_alpha   90.00
_cell.angle_beta   90.00
_cell.angle_gamma   90.00
#
_symmetry.space_group_name_H-M   'P 1'
#
loop_
_entity.id
_entity.type
_entity.pdbx_description
1 polymer ?
#
loop_
_entity_poly.entity_id
_entity_poly.type
_entity_poly.pdbx_seq_one_letter_code
_entity_poly.pdbx_strand_id
1 'polypeptide(L)'
;AYPVYLTLGNIPKDIRRKPGSRACVLLAYLSVDKPDKKGLSNRELKLRKYQLFHRSMAVVLESLKLAGNPTGPGIEMVGGDGLIRRVYPVLAVYVADYPEQCLVTCAKYGTCPKCQVKAEEL
;
A
#
# COMPACT_ATOMS: atom_id res chain seq x y z
N ALA A 1 15.23 3.66 -4.27
CA ALA A 1 14.11 2.70 -4.30
C ALA A 1 13.28 2.86 -3.04
N TYR A 2 11.94 2.78 -3.14
CA TYR A 2 11.01 2.88 -2.01
C TYR A 2 10.41 1.51 -1.71
N PRO A 3 10.73 0.85 -0.58
CA PRO A 3 10.29 -0.52 -0.31
C PRO A 3 8.82 -0.59 0.10
N VAL A 4 8.12 -1.63 -0.35
CA VAL A 4 6.75 -1.96 0.07
C VAL A 4 6.77 -3.27 0.83
N TYR A 5 6.37 -3.22 2.10
CA TYR A 5 6.23 -4.40 2.95
C TYR A 5 4.77 -4.78 3.14
N LEU A 6 4.50 -6.08 3.25
CA LEU A 6 3.19 -6.63 3.59
C LEU A 6 3.30 -7.55 4.80
N THR A 7 2.28 -7.49 5.65
CA THR A 7 2.08 -8.39 6.79
C THR A 7 0.64 -8.89 6.77
N LEU A 8 0.42 -10.06 7.37
CA LEU A 8 -0.94 -10.52 7.65
C LEU A 8 -1.54 -9.74 8.83
N GLY A 9 -2.83 -9.43 8.75
CA GLY A 9 -3.54 -8.65 9.76
C GLY A 9 -3.76 -9.41 11.08
N ASN A 10 -3.78 -10.74 11.04
CA ASN A 10 -3.98 -11.61 12.19
C ASN A 10 -2.69 -11.87 13.00
N ILE A 11 -1.54 -11.32 12.61
CA ILE A 11 -0.29 -11.46 13.38
C ILE A 11 -0.26 -10.41 14.50
N PRO A 12 -0.06 -10.81 15.78
CA PRO A 12 0.10 -9.90 16.91
C PRO A 12 1.15 -8.81 16.64
N LYS A 13 0.88 -7.59 17.12
CA LYS A 13 1.72 -6.40 16.87
C LYS A 13 3.16 -6.60 17.35
N ASP A 14 3.32 -7.21 18.51
CA ASP A 14 4.56 -7.56 19.18
C ASP A 14 5.36 -8.64 18.43
N ILE A 15 4.70 -9.50 17.64
CA ILE A 15 5.37 -10.43 16.71
C ILE A 15 5.76 -9.71 15.41
N ARG A 16 4.87 -8.88 14.85
CA ARG A 16 5.15 -8.08 13.63
C ARG A 16 6.38 -7.19 13.75
N ARG A 17 6.67 -6.71 14.96
CA ARG A 17 7.82 -5.83 15.25
C ARG A 17 9.14 -6.55 15.48
N LYS A 18 9.18 -7.89 15.52
CA LYS A 18 10.41 -8.67 15.73
C LYS A 18 11.04 -8.99 14.36
N PRO A 19 12.23 -8.47 14.02
CA PRO A 19 12.84 -8.74 12.71
C PRO A 19 13.05 -10.23 12.41
N GLY A 20 13.33 -11.03 13.43
CA GLY A 20 13.54 -12.48 13.30
C GLY A 20 12.27 -13.29 13.04
N SER A 21 11.07 -12.74 13.24
CA SER A 21 9.81 -13.49 13.09
C SER A 21 9.38 -13.67 11.64
N ARG A 22 9.98 -12.91 10.70
CA ARG A 22 9.61 -12.88 9.28
C ARG A 22 8.11 -12.60 9.04
N ALA A 23 7.47 -11.90 9.98
CA ALA A 23 6.05 -11.54 9.91
C ALA A 23 5.72 -10.46 8.85
N CYS A 24 6.75 -9.75 8.37
CA CYS A 24 6.67 -8.81 7.26
C CYS A 24 7.50 -9.33 6.08
N VAL A 25 6.92 -9.31 4.89
CA VAL A 25 7.57 -9.70 3.63
C VAL A 25 7.74 -8.46 2.76
N LEU A 26 8.91 -8.31 2.14
CA LEU A 26 9.15 -7.30 1.12
C LEU A 26 8.47 -7.73 -0.19
N LEU A 27 7.51 -6.94 -0.67
CA LEU A 27 6.80 -7.21 -1.92
C LEU A 27 7.50 -6.61 -3.14
N ALA A 28 7.96 -5.36 -3.03
CA ALA A 28 8.48 -4.61 -4.16
C ALA A 28 9.35 -3.44 -3.73
N TYR A 29 10.15 -2.97 -4.67
CA TYR A 29 10.83 -1.68 -4.63
C TYR A 29 10.20 -0.76 -5.67
N LEU A 30 9.50 0.27 -5.23
CA LEU A 30 8.94 1.27 -6.14
C LEU A 30 10.05 2.19 -6.66
N SER A 31 9.89 2.61 -7.92
CA SER A 31 10.74 3.64 -8.50
C SER A 31 10.58 4.95 -7.72
N VAL A 32 11.71 5.61 -7.49
CA VAL A 32 11.81 6.93 -6.87
C VAL A 32 12.26 7.98 -7.89
N ASP A 33 12.25 7.61 -9.17
CA ASP A 33 12.74 8.46 -10.24
C ASP A 33 11.86 9.70 -10.34
N LYS A 34 12.52 10.85 -10.48
CA LYS A 34 11.83 12.12 -10.61
C LYS A 34 11.42 12.25 -12.08
N PRO A 35 10.12 12.47 -12.38
CA PRO A 35 9.70 12.72 -13.76
C PRO A 35 10.48 13.92 -14.31
N ASP A 36 10.81 13.87 -15.61
CA ASP A 36 11.47 14.99 -16.28
C ASP A 36 10.65 16.26 -16.07
N LYS A 37 11.33 17.33 -15.69
CA LYS A 37 10.71 18.61 -15.35
C LYS A 37 10.44 19.47 -16.59
N LYS A 38 11.02 19.13 -17.74
CA LYS A 38 10.90 19.93 -18.97
C LYS A 38 9.44 20.02 -19.43
N GLY A 39 8.93 21.24 -19.52
CA GLY A 39 7.60 21.53 -20.06
C GLY A 39 6.42 21.18 -19.15
N LEU A 40 6.66 20.78 -17.90
CA LEU A 40 5.59 20.45 -16.94
C LEU A 40 5.50 21.47 -15.82
N SER A 41 4.28 21.88 -15.49
CA SER A 41 4.00 22.67 -14.28
C SER A 41 4.23 21.85 -13.01
N ASN A 42 4.43 22.54 -11.88
CA ASN A 42 4.54 21.91 -10.57
C ASN A 42 3.33 21.03 -10.23
N ARG A 43 2.14 21.41 -10.70
CA ARG A 43 0.90 20.65 -10.51
C ARG A 43 0.94 19.34 -11.29
N GLU A 44 1.36 19.37 -12.55
CA GLU A 44 1.46 18.18 -13.39
C GLU A 44 2.53 17.22 -12.90
N LEU A 45 3.69 17.73 -12.48
CA LEU A 45 4.74 16.91 -11.88
C LEU A 45 4.25 16.19 -10.62
N LYS A 46 3.47 16.87 -9.79
CA LYS A 46 2.87 16.29 -8.59
C LYS A 46 1.85 15.20 -8.94
N LEU A 47 0.99 15.45 -9.93
CA LEU A 47 0.01 14.47 -10.41
C LEU A 47 0.68 13.22 -10.99
N ARG A 48 1.74 13.40 -11.80
CA ARG A 48 2.54 12.30 -12.37
C ARG A 48 3.14 11.41 -11.27
N LYS A 49 3.61 12.00 -10.17
CA LYS A 49 4.12 11.23 -9.02
C LYS A 49 3.03 10.39 -8.36
N TYR A 50 1.84 10.96 -8.13
CA TYR A 50 0.70 10.19 -7.61
C TYR A 50 0.32 9.05 -8.55
N GLN A 51 0.19 9.34 -9.85
CA GLN A 51 -0.14 8.34 -10.87
C GLN A 51 0.89 7.20 -10.92
N LEU A 52 2.19 7.53 -10.89
CA LEU A 52 3.26 6.55 -10.87
C LEU A 52 3.13 5.64 -9.65
N PHE A 53 2.99 6.22 -8.45
CA PHE A 53 2.81 5.45 -7.22
C PHE A 53 1.59 4.52 -7.30
N HIS A 54 0.42 5.05 -7.65
CA HIS A 54 -0.82 4.26 -7.73
C HIS A 54 -0.77 3.19 -8.81
N ARG A 55 -0.17 3.47 -9.97
CA ARG A 55 -0.02 2.48 -11.04
C ARG A 55 0.95 1.38 -10.63
N SER A 56 2.08 1.72 -10.01
CA SER A 56 3.03 0.73 -9.49
C SER A 56 2.38 -0.14 -8.41
N MET A 57 1.66 0.44 -7.46
CA MET A 57 0.92 -0.31 -6.44
C MET A 57 -0.16 -1.20 -7.05
N ALA A 58 -0.84 -0.75 -8.11
CA ALA A 58 -1.84 -1.55 -8.81
C ALA A 58 -1.24 -2.79 -9.47
N VAL A 59 -0.05 -2.67 -10.07
CA VAL A 59 0.71 -3.79 -10.65
C VAL A 59 1.19 -4.74 -9.55
N VAL A 60 1.83 -4.21 -8.50
CA VAL A 60 2.36 -5.03 -7.39
C VAL A 60 1.26 -5.85 -6.70
N LEU A 61 0.05 -5.31 -6.60
CA LEU A 61 -1.08 -5.94 -5.92
C LEU A 61 -2.06 -6.65 -6.86
N GLU A 62 -1.74 -6.78 -8.15
CA GLU A 62 -2.66 -7.36 -9.14
C GLU A 62 -3.05 -8.80 -8.80
N SER A 63 -2.06 -9.64 -8.49
CA SER A 63 -2.29 -11.04 -8.08
C SER A 63 -3.14 -11.14 -6.81
N LEU A 64 -2.90 -10.25 -5.83
CA LEU A 64 -3.67 -10.18 -4.60
C LEU A 64 -5.14 -9.83 -4.88
N LYS A 65 -5.39 -8.85 -5.78
CA LYS A 65 -6.75 -8.46 -6.17
C LYS A 65 -7.49 -9.59 -6.87
N LEU A 66 -6.82 -10.32 -7.76
CA LEU A 66 -7.40 -11.48 -8.46
C LEU A 66 -7.74 -12.59 -7.47
N ALA A 67 -6.83 -12.93 -6.56
CA ALA A 67 -7.05 -13.94 -5.53
C ALA A 67 -8.16 -13.53 -4.53
N GLY A 68 -8.27 -12.24 -4.23
CA GLY A 68 -9.25 -11.68 -3.32
C GLY A 68 -10.65 -11.46 -3.90
N ASN A 69 -10.87 -11.74 -5.19
CA ASN A 69 -12.17 -11.54 -5.82
C ASN A 69 -13.23 -12.46 -5.17
N PRO A 70 -14.30 -11.91 -4.53
CA PRO A 70 -15.31 -12.72 -3.84
C PRO A 70 -16.13 -13.62 -4.77
N THR A 71 -16.19 -13.30 -6.06
CA THR A 71 -16.83 -14.16 -7.08
C THR A 71 -15.82 -15.04 -7.83
N GLY A 72 -14.54 -14.94 -7.46
CA GLY A 72 -13.45 -15.72 -8.05
C GLY A 72 -13.27 -17.10 -7.40
N PRO A 73 -12.29 -17.87 -7.89
CA PRO A 73 -12.00 -19.20 -7.37
C PRO A 73 -11.34 -19.18 -5.97
N GLY A 74 -10.87 -18.04 -5.49
CA GLY A 74 -10.03 -17.92 -4.30
C GLY A 74 -8.66 -18.57 -4.50
N ILE A 75 -7.91 -18.73 -3.42
CA ILE A 75 -6.63 -19.46 -3.41
C ILE A 75 -6.58 -20.43 -2.22
N GLU A 76 -5.99 -21.61 -2.42
CA GLU A 76 -5.73 -22.55 -1.34
C GLU A 76 -4.47 -22.16 -0.58
N MET A 77 -4.57 -22.00 0.74
CA MET A 77 -3.46 -21.67 1.62
C MET A 77 -3.44 -22.58 2.84
N VAL A 78 -2.24 -22.97 3.27
CA VAL A 78 -2.02 -23.73 4.50
C VAL A 78 -2.10 -22.76 5.69
N GLY A 79 -3.00 -23.03 6.62
CA GLY A 79 -3.13 -22.28 7.86
C GLY A 79 -2.02 -22.59 8.86
N GLY A 80 -1.96 -21.81 9.95
CA GLY A 80 -1.00 -22.05 11.04
C GLY A 80 -1.21 -23.37 11.79
N ASP A 81 -2.38 -24.00 11.63
CA ASP A 81 -2.75 -25.32 12.14
C ASP A 81 -2.48 -26.46 11.14
N GLY A 82 -1.88 -26.16 9.99
CA GLY A 82 -1.57 -27.14 8.94
C GLY A 82 -2.75 -27.50 8.03
N LEU A 83 -3.96 -27.00 8.31
CA LEU A 83 -5.13 -27.28 7.47
C LEU A 83 -5.15 -26.36 6.24
N ILE A 84 -5.53 -26.94 5.10
CA ILE A 84 -5.70 -26.20 3.84
C ILE A 84 -7.07 -25.53 3.84
N ARG A 85 -7.11 -24.23 3.55
CA ARG A 85 -8.34 -23.45 3.42
C ARG A 85 -8.34 -22.69 2.11
N ARG A 86 -9.52 -22.61 1.50
CA ARG A 86 -9.77 -21.63 0.43
C ARG A 86 -9.95 -20.26 1.05
N VAL A 87 -9.11 -19.31 0.65
CA VAL A 87 -9.10 -17.96 1.18
C VAL A 87 -9.24 -16.92 0.06
N TYR A 88 -9.79 -15.77 0.43
CA TYR A 88 -9.98 -14.61 -0.44
C TYR A 88 -9.24 -13.43 0.21
N PRO A 89 -7.93 -13.29 -0.05
CA PRO A 89 -7.13 -12.29 0.62
C PRO A 89 -7.50 -10.88 0.16
N VAL A 90 -7.75 -9.98 1.11
CA VAL A 90 -8.09 -8.58 0.83
C VAL A 90 -7.05 -7.67 1.46
N LEU A 91 -6.61 -6.65 0.73
CA LEU A 91 -5.80 -5.57 1.30
C LEU A 91 -6.68 -4.73 2.23
N ALA A 92 -6.54 -4.93 3.54
CA ALA A 92 -7.38 -4.25 4.53
C ALA A 92 -6.90 -2.82 4.84
N VAL A 93 -5.59 -2.62 5.03
CA VAL A 93 -5.02 -1.34 5.53
C VAL A 93 -3.67 -1.08 4.88
N TYR A 94 -3.41 0.19 4.54
CA TYR A 94 -2.08 0.70 4.23
C TYR A 94 -1.52 1.45 5.44
N VAL A 95 -0.45 0.94 6.05
CA VAL A 95 0.18 1.55 7.22
C VAL A 95 1.25 2.53 6.75
N ALA A 96 1.10 3.81 7.11
CA ALA A 96 1.90 4.91 6.59
C ALA A 96 2.02 6.04 7.62
N ASP A 97 3.14 6.75 7.58
CA ASP A 97 3.34 8.08 8.17
C ASP A 97 2.42 9.12 7.52
N TYR A 98 2.49 10.35 8.01
CA TYR A 98 1.73 11.46 7.44
C TYR A 98 2.07 11.77 5.96
N PRO A 99 3.34 11.98 5.54
CA PRO A 99 3.65 12.18 4.12
C PRO A 99 3.13 11.07 3.19
N GLU A 100 3.27 9.82 3.61
CA GLU A 100 2.87 8.62 2.89
C GLU A 100 1.35 8.47 2.86
N GLN A 101 0.65 8.85 3.94
CA GLN A 101 -0.81 8.96 3.92
C GLN A 101 -1.27 9.99 2.90
N CYS A 102 -0.64 11.18 2.85
CA CYS A 102 -0.92 12.17 1.82
C CYS A 102 -0.62 11.67 0.41
N LEU A 103 0.40 10.81 0.24
CA LEU A 103 0.71 10.16 -1.03
C LEU A 103 -0.43 9.24 -1.49
N VAL A 104 -0.87 8.36 -0.60
CA VAL A 104 -1.87 7.32 -0.88
C VAL A 104 -3.28 7.89 -1.05
N THR A 105 -3.63 8.94 -0.31
CA THR A 105 -4.96 9.57 -0.41
C THR A 105 -5.01 10.69 -1.45
N CYS A 106 -3.91 10.96 -2.15
CA CYS A 106 -3.75 12.12 -3.03
C CYS A 106 -4.02 13.47 -2.31
N ALA A 107 -3.89 13.52 -0.99
CA ALA A 107 -4.11 14.73 -0.21
C ALA A 107 -2.94 15.72 -0.35
N LYS A 108 -3.24 17.02 -0.16
CA LYS A 108 -2.21 18.05 -0.12
C LYS A 108 -1.44 17.94 1.20
N TYR A 109 -0.13 18.12 1.15
CA TYR A 109 0.67 18.23 2.38
C TYR A 109 0.20 19.45 3.19
N GLY A 110 0.06 19.29 4.50
CA GLY A 110 -0.55 20.29 5.39
C GLY A 110 -2.08 20.19 5.48
N THR A 111 -2.71 19.18 4.87
CA THR A 111 -4.13 18.85 5.07
C THR A 111 -4.30 17.51 5.77
N CYS A 112 -5.43 17.28 6.43
CA CYS A 112 -5.73 15.99 7.02
C CYS A 112 -6.17 15.00 5.93
N PRO A 113 -5.49 13.86 5.75
CA PRO A 113 -5.87 12.86 4.75
C PRO A 113 -7.10 12.04 5.15
N LYS A 114 -7.67 12.28 6.34
CA LYS A 114 -8.77 11.48 6.92
C LYS A 114 -10.06 12.25 7.13
N CYS A 115 -10.00 13.57 7.33
CA CYS A 115 -11.17 14.41 7.56
C CYS A 115 -11.28 15.52 6.51
N GLN A 116 -12.39 16.24 6.52
CA GLN A 116 -12.68 17.33 5.58
C GLN A 116 -12.41 18.72 6.17
N VAL A 117 -11.72 18.80 7.32
CA VAL A 117 -11.40 20.08 7.95
C VAL A 117 -10.42 20.86 7.06
N LYS A 118 -10.56 22.19 7.05
CA LYS A 118 -9.72 23.05 6.22
C LYS A 118 -8.29 23.10 6.77
N ALA A 119 -7.33 23.41 5.90
CA ALA A 119 -5.92 23.45 6.29
C ALA A 119 -5.64 24.49 7.39
N GLU A 120 -6.41 25.57 7.39
CA GLU A 120 -6.31 26.70 8.33
C GLU A 120 -6.89 26.36 9.71
N GLU A 121 -7.59 25.23 9.83
CA GLU A 121 -8.30 24.75 11.04
C GLU A 121 -7.67 23.47 11.62
N LEU A 122 -6.49 23.07 11.12
CA LEU A 122 -5.69 21.91 11.59
C LEU A 122 -4.61 22.32 12.59
#